data_AF-A0A2H5YD37-F1
#
_entry.id   AF-A0A2H5YD37-F1
#
_cell.length_a   1.000
_cell.length_b   1.000
_cell.length_c   1.000
_cell.angle_alpha   90.00
_cell.angle_beta   90.00
_cell.angle_gamma   90.00
#
_symmetry.space_group_name_H-M   'P 1'
#
loop_
_entity.id
_entity.type
_entity.pdbx_description
1 polymer ?
#
loop_
_entity_poly.entity_id
_entity_poly.type
_entity_poly.pdbx_seq_one_letter_code
_entity_poly.pdbx_strand_id
1 'polypeptide(L)'
;MKPHEHLLVSAVLGGGAWAFTGEPLALPTAVGVGVLLDLDHIPEVYRRWVLDRPLKVWFVLHAYEWLPLAVVACWLTGWNPLAIGASLGFLGHLVCDHLANRVHPLAYFFTYRARVGFQGSHLIRGDDTLTMRWFVSLPLVGRVLLSLLLWARRLHGVTRHPLAERVEASRQRP
;
A
#
# COMPACT_ATOMS: atom_id res chain seq x y z
N MET A 1 6.99 0.61 -1.70
CA MET A 1 7.48 0.82 -3.07
C MET A 1 6.46 1.73 -3.79
N LYS A 2 6.56 2.09 -5.08
CA LYS A 2 5.55 2.90 -5.80
C LYS A 2 4.62 2.01 -6.64
N PRO A 3 3.38 2.41 -6.94
CA PRO A 3 2.43 1.57 -7.70
C PRO A 3 2.95 1.06 -9.06
N HIS A 4 3.73 1.87 -9.79
CA HIS A 4 4.30 1.43 -11.07
C HIS A 4 5.45 0.43 -10.91
N GLU A 5 6.16 0.47 -9.78
CA GLU A 5 7.19 -0.53 -9.45
C GLU A 5 6.51 -1.86 -9.08
N HIS A 6 5.36 -1.82 -8.37
CA HIS A 6 4.52 -3.01 -8.10
C HIS A 6 3.97 -3.61 -9.40
N LEU A 7 3.52 -2.77 -10.34
CA LEU A 7 3.11 -3.18 -11.68
C LEU A 7 4.24 -3.93 -12.40
N LEU A 8 5.45 -3.36 -12.41
CA LEU A 8 6.61 -3.96 -13.07
C LEU A 8 6.98 -5.32 -12.48
N VAL A 9 7.12 -5.41 -11.15
CA VAL A 9 7.45 -6.67 -10.46
C VAL A 9 6.39 -7.72 -10.74
N SER A 10 5.11 -7.35 -10.65
CA SER A 10 4.00 -8.28 -10.89
C SER A 10 3.91 -8.74 -12.34
N ALA A 11 4.25 -7.88 -13.30
CA ALA A 11 4.32 -8.26 -14.71
C ALA A 11 5.46 -9.25 -14.98
N VAL A 12 6.63 -9.06 -14.37
CA VAL A 12 7.76 -10.00 -14.48
C VAL A 12 7.39 -11.37 -13.89
N LEU A 13 6.83 -11.38 -12.67
CA LEU A 13 6.43 -12.63 -12.01
C LEU A 13 5.28 -13.32 -12.74
N GLY A 14 4.28 -12.56 -13.20
CA GLY A 14 3.17 -13.05 -13.99
C GLY A 14 3.60 -13.60 -15.35
N GLY A 15 4.55 -12.96 -16.02
CA GLY A 15 5.16 -13.47 -17.26
C GLY A 15 5.91 -14.78 -17.03
N GLY A 16 6.63 -14.91 -15.91
CA GLY A 16 7.25 -16.17 -15.50
C GLY A 16 6.23 -17.28 -15.23
N ALA A 17 5.13 -16.95 -14.54
CA ALA A 17 4.04 -17.89 -14.29
C ALA A 17 3.38 -18.36 -15.59
N TRP A 18 3.12 -17.43 -16.52
CA TRP A 18 2.61 -17.77 -17.85
C TRP A 18 3.58 -18.67 -18.60
N ALA A 19 4.86 -18.31 -18.68
CA ALA A 19 5.87 -19.12 -19.37
C ALA A 19 5.99 -20.54 -18.81
N PHE A 20 5.84 -20.71 -17.49
CA PHE A 20 5.92 -22.00 -16.82
C PHE A 20 4.65 -22.85 -17.00
N THR A 21 3.48 -22.24 -16.94
CA THR A 21 2.18 -22.95 -16.92
C THR A 21 1.52 -23.08 -18.29
N GLY A 22 1.90 -22.24 -19.25
CA GLY A 22 1.23 -22.10 -20.54
C GLY A 22 -0.06 -21.27 -20.50
N GLU A 23 -0.49 -20.79 -19.33
CA GLU A 23 -1.76 -20.05 -19.17
C GLU A 23 -1.53 -18.53 -19.23
N PRO A 24 -1.96 -17.85 -20.32
CA PRO A 24 -1.75 -16.41 -20.49
C PRO A 24 -2.45 -15.55 -19.44
N LEU A 25 -3.57 -16.01 -18.85
CA LEU A 25 -4.28 -15.26 -17.82
C LEU A 25 -3.52 -15.19 -16.49
N ALA A 26 -2.49 -16.00 -16.27
CA ALA A 26 -1.64 -15.91 -15.07
C ALA A 26 -0.94 -14.53 -14.94
N LEU A 27 -0.58 -13.90 -16.07
CA LEU A 27 0.04 -12.56 -16.10
C LEU A 27 -0.90 -11.45 -15.60
N PRO A 28 -2.07 -11.20 -16.23
CA PRO A 28 -2.99 -10.18 -15.76
C PRO A 28 -3.52 -10.49 -14.36
N THR A 29 -3.61 -11.77 -13.94
CA THR A 29 -3.93 -12.12 -12.56
C THR A 29 -2.85 -11.69 -11.58
N ALA A 30 -1.57 -11.97 -11.86
CA ALA A 30 -0.46 -11.54 -11.01
C ALA A 30 -0.39 -10.02 -10.91
N VAL A 31 -0.51 -9.31 -12.03
CA VAL A 31 -0.57 -7.84 -12.09
C VAL A 31 -1.75 -7.30 -11.31
N GLY A 32 -2.95 -7.86 -11.53
CA GLY A 32 -4.16 -7.44 -10.85
C GLY A 32 -4.04 -7.57 -9.35
N VAL A 33 -3.61 -8.74 -8.86
CA VAL A 33 -3.41 -8.96 -7.42
C VAL A 33 -2.33 -8.04 -6.88
N GLY A 34 -1.14 -8.00 -7.50
CA GLY A 34 -0.04 -7.16 -7.01
C GLY A 34 -0.40 -5.68 -6.89
N VAL A 35 -1.20 -5.13 -7.81
CA VAL A 35 -1.61 -3.71 -7.73
C VAL A 35 -2.80 -3.48 -6.80
N LEU A 36 -3.79 -4.37 -6.78
CA LEU A 36 -5.02 -4.17 -6.00
C LEU A 36 -4.81 -4.29 -4.49
N LEU A 37 -3.73 -4.92 -4.02
CA LEU A 37 -3.41 -5.01 -2.59
C LEU A 37 -3.28 -3.64 -1.95
N ASP A 38 -2.74 -2.68 -2.69
CA ASP A 38 -2.56 -1.34 -2.20
C ASP A 38 -3.87 -0.55 -1.94
N LEU A 39 -5.02 -1.08 -2.37
CA LEU A 39 -6.32 -0.46 -2.04
C LEU A 39 -6.58 -0.43 -0.53
N ASP A 40 -5.93 -1.27 0.26
CA ASP A 40 -6.05 -1.24 1.72
C ASP A 40 -5.34 -0.03 2.38
N HIS A 41 -4.66 0.81 1.60
CA HIS A 41 -4.16 2.12 2.02
C HIS A 41 -5.24 3.22 1.96
N ILE A 42 -6.37 3.01 1.28
CA ILE A 42 -7.42 4.03 1.18
C ILE A 42 -7.90 4.52 2.55
N PRO A 43 -8.17 3.65 3.55
CA PRO A 43 -8.61 4.08 4.88
C PRO A 43 -7.59 4.96 5.61
N GLU A 44 -6.29 4.69 5.47
CA GLU A 44 -5.27 5.53 6.12
C GLU A 44 -5.14 6.89 5.44
N VAL A 45 -5.22 6.93 4.11
CA VAL A 45 -5.13 8.16 3.33
C VAL A 45 -6.32 9.04 3.69
N TYR A 46 -7.52 8.46 3.71
CA TYR A 46 -8.72 9.16 4.13
C TYR A 46 -8.58 9.69 5.56
N ARG A 47 -8.15 8.85 6.51
CA ARG A 47 -7.97 9.26 7.90
C ARG A 47 -6.96 10.38 8.07
N ARG A 48 -5.82 10.31 7.38
CA ARG A 48 -4.73 11.27 7.51
C ARG A 48 -5.04 12.59 6.82
N TRP A 49 -5.50 12.54 5.57
CA TRP A 49 -5.66 13.72 4.73
C TRP A 49 -7.06 14.32 4.79
N VAL A 50 -8.10 13.48 4.86
CA VAL A 50 -9.49 13.93 4.86
C VAL A 50 -10.02 14.16 6.27
N LEU A 51 -9.56 13.39 7.27
CA LEU A 51 -10.00 13.57 8.65
C LEU A 51 -8.99 14.33 9.54
N ASP A 52 -7.75 14.52 9.08
CA ASP A 52 -6.63 15.03 9.89
C ASP A 52 -6.46 14.31 11.23
N ARG A 53 -6.62 12.98 11.20
CA ARG A 53 -6.48 12.13 12.39
C ARG A 53 -5.10 11.45 12.37
N PRO A 54 -4.58 11.04 13.55
CA PRO A 54 -3.36 10.26 13.63
C PRO A 54 -3.43 9.01 12.75
N LEU A 55 -2.30 8.69 12.10
CA LEU A 55 -2.20 7.57 11.19
C LEU A 55 -2.47 6.25 11.91
N LYS A 56 -3.34 5.44 11.32
CA LYS A 56 -3.56 4.04 11.71
C LYS A 56 -3.30 3.14 10.50
N VAL A 57 -2.44 2.16 10.71
CA VAL A 57 -1.90 1.28 9.66
C VAL A 57 -2.67 -0.04 9.67
N TRP A 58 -3.85 -0.05 9.07
CA TRP A 58 -4.74 -1.22 9.11
C TRP A 58 -4.43 -2.29 8.07
N PHE A 59 -3.71 -1.94 6.99
CA PHE A 59 -3.42 -2.73 5.78
C PHE A 59 -3.81 -4.21 5.86
N VAL A 60 -5.08 -4.54 5.68
CA VAL A 60 -5.53 -5.91 5.92
C VAL A 60 -4.86 -6.85 4.93
N LEU A 61 -4.67 -6.40 3.69
CA LEU A 61 -4.12 -7.20 2.60
C LEU A 61 -2.59 -7.32 2.70
N HIS A 62 -1.89 -6.33 3.25
CA HIS A 62 -0.44 -6.39 3.48
C HIS A 62 -0.04 -7.23 4.69
N ALA A 63 -0.42 -8.52 4.68
CA ALA A 63 -0.16 -9.42 5.79
C ALA A 63 0.51 -10.72 5.34
N TYR A 64 1.66 -11.05 5.92
CA TYR A 64 2.32 -12.34 5.67
C TYR A 64 1.48 -13.54 6.10
N GLU A 65 0.53 -13.35 7.01
CA GLU A 65 -0.44 -14.39 7.41
C GLU A 65 -1.26 -14.93 6.24
N TRP A 66 -1.38 -14.20 5.12
CA TRP A 66 -2.07 -14.69 3.93
C TRP A 66 -1.20 -15.57 3.03
N LEU A 67 0.13 -15.55 3.16
CA LEU A 67 0.99 -16.41 2.32
C LEU A 67 0.70 -17.91 2.49
N PRO A 68 0.59 -18.45 3.72
CA PRO A 68 0.19 -19.85 3.89
C PRO A 68 -1.17 -20.15 3.26
N LEU A 69 -2.14 -19.22 3.34
CA LEU A 69 -3.45 -19.40 2.71
C LEU A 69 -3.37 -19.38 1.19
N ALA A 70 -2.51 -18.55 0.60
CA ALA A 70 -2.27 -18.52 -0.83
C ALA A 70 -1.65 -19.85 -1.34
N VAL A 71 -0.72 -20.42 -0.57
CA VAL A 71 -0.13 -21.75 -0.86
C VAL A 71 -1.19 -22.85 -0.74
N VAL A 72 -2.01 -22.83 0.32
CA VAL A 72 -3.11 -23.77 0.50
C VAL A 72 -4.12 -23.64 -0.65
N ALA A 73 -4.43 -22.42 -1.10
CA ALA A 73 -5.31 -22.18 -2.24
C ALA A 73 -4.72 -22.76 -3.54
N CYS A 74 -3.42 -22.61 -3.78
CA CYS A 74 -2.75 -23.27 -4.90
C CYS A 74 -2.90 -24.80 -4.80
N TRP A 75 -2.64 -25.39 -3.63
CA TRP A 75 -2.76 -26.83 -3.43
C TRP A 75 -4.19 -27.34 -3.64
N LEU A 76 -5.19 -26.70 -3.02
CA LEU A 76 -6.61 -27.07 -3.13
C LEU A 76 -7.16 -26.95 -4.54
N THR A 77 -6.58 -26.08 -5.36
CA THR A 77 -6.99 -25.89 -6.77
C THR A 77 -6.19 -26.75 -7.74
N GLY A 78 -5.37 -27.69 -7.24
CA GLY A 78 -4.54 -28.55 -8.08
C GLY A 78 -3.45 -27.77 -8.83
N TRP A 79 -2.90 -26.73 -8.20
CA TRP A 79 -1.92 -25.82 -8.78
C TRP A 79 -2.46 -25.05 -9.99
N ASN A 80 -3.69 -24.57 -9.89
CA ASN A 80 -4.31 -23.76 -10.93
C ASN A 80 -3.40 -22.56 -11.31
N PRO A 81 -3.12 -22.31 -12.59
CA PRO A 81 -2.20 -21.24 -13.01
C PRO A 81 -2.60 -19.84 -12.55
N LEU A 82 -3.89 -19.54 -12.41
CA LEU A 82 -4.35 -18.25 -11.89
C LEU A 82 -4.08 -18.13 -10.40
N ALA A 83 -4.24 -19.22 -9.63
CA ALA A 83 -3.89 -19.25 -8.22
C ALA A 83 -2.38 -19.05 -8.02
N ILE A 84 -1.55 -19.65 -8.89
CA ILE A 84 -0.10 -19.43 -8.92
C ILE A 84 0.21 -17.96 -9.24
N GLY A 85 -0.38 -17.42 -10.31
CA GLY A 85 -0.20 -16.02 -10.72
C GLY A 85 -0.59 -15.05 -9.60
N ALA A 86 -1.76 -15.25 -8.99
CA ALA A 86 -2.24 -14.47 -7.85
C ALA A 86 -1.27 -14.53 -6.66
N SER A 87 -0.81 -15.73 -6.31
CA SER A 87 0.12 -15.95 -5.20
C SER A 87 1.49 -15.29 -5.44
N LEU A 88 2.00 -15.36 -6.68
CA LEU A 88 3.25 -14.72 -7.06
C LEU A 88 3.13 -13.19 -7.08
N GLY A 89 2.04 -12.64 -7.62
CA GLY A 89 1.75 -11.21 -7.54
C GLY A 89 1.69 -10.72 -6.10
N PHE A 90 0.98 -11.46 -5.24
CA PHE A 90 0.88 -11.17 -3.81
C PHE A 90 2.23 -11.24 -3.08
N LEU A 91 2.99 -12.32 -3.29
CA LEU A 91 4.31 -12.50 -2.67
C LEU A 91 5.30 -11.44 -3.13
N GLY A 92 5.36 -11.19 -4.44
CA GLY A 92 6.23 -10.18 -5.04
C GLY A 92 5.95 -8.80 -4.48
N HIS A 93 4.66 -8.45 -4.36
CA HIS A 93 4.22 -7.24 -3.70
C HIS A 93 4.79 -7.12 -2.28
N LEU A 94 4.45 -8.08 -1.39
CA LEU A 94 4.87 -8.04 0.02
C LEU A 94 6.39 -8.00 0.19
N VAL A 95 7.13 -8.84 -0.55
CA VAL A 95 8.59 -8.93 -0.42
C VAL A 95 9.24 -7.63 -0.85
N CYS A 96 8.87 -7.08 -2.00
CA CYS A 96 9.44 -5.81 -2.46
C CYS A 96 9.13 -4.68 -1.48
N ASP A 97 7.93 -4.70 -0.93
CA ASP A 97 7.50 -3.69 0.03
C ASP A 97 8.28 -3.80 1.36
N HIS A 98 8.46 -5.01 1.89
CA HIS A 98 9.27 -5.28 3.07
C HIS A 98 10.72 -4.82 2.89
N LEU A 99 11.31 -5.07 1.72
CA LEU A 99 12.69 -4.69 1.44
C LEU A 99 12.85 -3.18 1.21
N ALA A 100 11.87 -2.52 0.58
CA ALA A 100 12.00 -1.14 0.14
C ALA A 100 11.45 -0.11 1.15
N ASN A 101 10.52 -0.50 2.03
CA ASN A 101 9.89 0.42 2.98
C ASN A 101 10.62 0.42 4.32
N ARG A 102 10.81 1.62 4.89
CA ARG A 102 11.40 1.80 6.22
C ARG A 102 10.33 1.63 7.31
N VAL A 103 9.79 0.43 7.41
CA VAL A 103 8.86 0.05 8.47
C VAL A 103 9.51 -0.94 9.42
N HIS A 104 8.91 -1.08 10.60
CA HIS A 104 9.25 -2.20 11.48
C HIS A 104 9.02 -3.52 10.71
N PRO A 105 9.95 -4.49 10.69
CA PRO A 105 9.77 -5.73 9.92
C PRO A 105 8.47 -6.47 10.29
N LEU A 106 8.13 -6.48 11.58
CA LEU A 106 6.88 -7.08 12.05
C LEU A 106 5.61 -6.32 11.63
N ALA A 107 5.72 -5.11 11.06
CA ALA A 107 4.56 -4.35 10.57
C ALA A 107 3.84 -5.05 9.42
N TYR A 108 4.49 -5.98 8.70
CA TYR A 108 3.84 -6.81 7.70
C TYR A 108 3.07 -8.01 8.28
N PHE A 109 2.97 -8.12 9.61
CA PHE A 109 2.09 -9.09 10.27
C PHE A 109 0.87 -8.35 10.81
N PHE A 110 -0.32 -8.74 10.35
CA PHE A 110 -1.57 -8.14 10.81
C PHE A 110 -1.75 -8.32 12.33
N THR A 111 -1.40 -9.50 12.85
CA THR A 111 -1.45 -9.81 14.28
C THR A 111 -0.56 -8.90 15.12
N TYR A 112 0.66 -8.59 14.64
CA TYR A 112 1.54 -7.64 15.31
C TYR A 112 0.96 -6.22 15.28
N ARG A 113 0.41 -5.79 14.15
CA ARG A 113 -0.25 -4.48 14.05
C ARG A 113 -1.43 -4.36 15.00
N ALA A 114 -2.25 -5.41 15.11
CA ALA A 114 -3.33 -5.46 16.09
C ALA A 114 -2.80 -5.35 17.53
N ARG A 115 -1.72 -6.06 17.87
CA ARG A 115 -1.07 -6.00 19.20
C ARG A 115 -0.60 -4.60 19.57
N VAL A 116 -0.06 -3.83 18.63
CA VAL A 116 0.37 -2.44 18.86
C VAL A 116 -0.73 -1.40 18.57
N GLY A 117 -1.99 -1.84 18.44
CA GLY A 117 -3.15 -0.98 18.24
C GLY A 117 -3.19 -0.23 16.90
N PHE A 118 -2.48 -0.74 15.90
CA PHE A 118 -2.33 -0.18 14.55
C PHE A 118 -1.71 1.23 14.51
N GLN A 119 -1.03 1.65 15.58
CA GLN A 119 -0.51 3.02 15.67
C GLN A 119 0.71 3.19 14.76
N GLY A 120 0.67 4.15 13.83
CA GLY A 120 1.76 4.40 12.89
C GLY A 120 3.11 4.68 13.57
N SER A 121 3.09 5.31 14.76
CA SER A 121 4.28 5.61 15.58
C SER A 121 5.08 4.37 16.01
N HIS A 122 4.46 3.20 16.07
CA HIS A 122 5.12 1.93 16.43
C HIS A 122 5.54 1.11 15.20
N LEU A 123 5.08 1.50 14.02
CA LEU A 123 5.16 0.69 12.79
C LEU A 123 6.05 1.31 11.73
N ILE A 124 6.17 2.64 11.69
CA ILE A 124 6.92 3.39 10.69
C ILE A 124 8.18 3.94 11.34
N ARG A 125 9.34 3.76 10.72
CA ARG A 125 10.61 4.29 11.21
C ARG A 125 10.98 5.55 10.42
N GLY A 126 11.02 6.70 11.10
CA GLY A 126 11.32 8.00 10.52
C GLY A 126 10.09 8.79 10.04
N ASP A 127 10.33 9.96 9.45
CA ASP A 127 9.28 10.81 8.83
C ASP A 127 8.77 10.26 7.49
N ASP A 128 8.96 8.95 7.26
CA ASP A 128 8.71 8.34 5.97
C ASP A 128 7.21 8.27 5.68
N THR A 129 6.88 9.11 4.72
CA THR A 129 5.60 9.36 4.10
C THR A 129 5.10 8.14 3.30
N LEU A 130 4.79 7.03 3.98
CA LEU A 130 4.03 5.91 3.38
C LEU A 130 2.76 6.40 2.68
N THR A 131 2.18 7.48 3.20
CA THR A 131 1.01 8.16 2.65
C THR A 131 1.29 9.12 1.48
N MET A 132 2.53 9.59 1.25
CA MET A 132 2.82 10.48 0.10
C MET A 132 3.03 9.69 -1.18
N ARG A 133 3.67 8.51 -1.13
CA ARG A 133 4.06 7.77 -2.34
C ARG A 133 2.85 7.40 -3.24
N TRP A 134 1.70 7.13 -2.62
CA TRP A 134 0.42 6.96 -3.31
C TRP A 134 -0.09 8.26 -3.96
N PHE A 135 -0.06 9.38 -3.23
CA PHE A 135 -0.55 10.68 -3.70
C PHE A 135 0.22 11.19 -4.93
N VAL A 136 1.56 11.05 -4.95
CA VAL A 136 2.37 11.48 -6.11
C VAL A 136 2.15 10.61 -7.35
N SER A 137 1.63 9.39 -7.17
CA SER A 137 1.41 8.41 -8.23
C SER A 137 0.01 8.50 -8.85
N LEU A 138 -0.91 9.28 -8.27
CA LEU A 138 -2.20 9.56 -8.89
C LEU A 138 -2.01 10.32 -10.22
N PRO A 139 -2.77 9.97 -11.28
CA PRO A 139 -2.82 10.79 -12.48
C PRO A 139 -3.27 12.22 -12.10
N LEU A 140 -2.90 13.20 -12.92
CA LEU A 140 -3.13 14.62 -12.64
C LEU A 140 -4.57 14.91 -12.16
N VAL A 141 -5.56 14.27 -12.76
CA VAL A 141 -6.98 14.36 -12.40
C VAL A 141 -7.24 13.94 -10.95
N GLY A 142 -6.65 12.84 -10.48
CA GLY A 142 -6.79 12.38 -9.09
C GLY A 142 -6.16 13.36 -8.10
N ARG A 143 -5.02 13.96 -8.46
CA ARG A 143 -4.39 15.02 -7.65
C ARG A 143 -5.25 16.28 -7.60
N VAL A 144 -5.83 16.69 -8.73
CA VAL A 144 -6.71 17.86 -8.82
C VAL A 144 -7.99 17.65 -8.01
N LEU A 145 -8.67 16.51 -8.16
CA LEU A 145 -9.90 16.20 -7.42
C LEU A 145 -9.66 16.18 -5.91
N LEU A 146 -8.57 15.53 -5.46
CA LEU A 146 -8.23 15.51 -4.04
C LEU A 146 -7.82 16.91 -3.54
N SER A 147 -7.11 17.69 -4.35
CA SER A 147 -6.79 19.08 -4.02
C SER A 147 -8.03 19.97 -3.91
N LEU A 148 -9.02 19.78 -4.78
CA LEU A 148 -10.31 20.47 -4.74
C LEU A 148 -11.12 20.06 -3.50
N LEU A 149 -11.13 18.78 -3.13
CA LEU A 149 -11.75 18.29 -1.89
C LEU A 149 -11.10 18.89 -0.64
N LEU A 150 -9.76 18.93 -0.60
CA LEU A 150 -9.02 19.55 0.49
C LEU A 150 -9.22 21.07 0.56
N TRP A 151 -9.29 21.74 -0.60
CA TRP A 151 -9.56 23.18 -0.71
C TRP A 151 -10.98 23.53 -0.26
N ALA A 152 -11.98 22.78 -0.72
CA ALA A 152 -13.37 22.93 -0.29
C ALA A 152 -13.49 22.80 1.24
N ARG A 153 -12.82 21.80 1.85
CA ARG A 153 -12.78 21.65 3.31
C ARG A 153 -12.17 22.86 4.02
N ARG A 154 -11.14 23.48 3.44
CA ARG A 154 -10.50 24.70 3.96
C ARG A 154 -11.44 25.91 3.93
N LEU A 155 -12.33 25.99 2.94
CA LEU A 155 -13.37 27.03 2.86
C LEU A 155 -14.48 26.85 3.90
N HIS A 156 -14.75 25.61 4.32
CA HIS A 156 -15.76 25.28 5.34
C HIS A 156 -15.26 25.42 6.80
N GLY A 157 -14.15 26.13 7.04
CA GLY A 157 -13.74 26.53 8.40
C GLY A 157 -13.12 25.44 9.27
N VAL A 158 -12.75 24.29 8.70
CA VAL A 158 -11.94 23.29 9.43
C VAL A 158 -10.48 23.75 9.41
N THR A 159 -9.93 23.92 10.61
CA THR A 159 -8.71 24.66 10.96
C THR A 159 -7.44 24.31 10.18
N ARG A 160 -6.49 25.26 10.19
CA ARG A 160 -5.16 25.19 9.58
C ARG A 160 -4.49 23.83 9.82
N HIS A 161 -4.00 23.22 8.75
CA HIS A 161 -3.31 21.94 8.79
C HIS A 161 -2.01 22.06 9.63
N PRO A 162 -1.74 21.15 10.59
CA PRO A 162 -0.53 21.19 11.42
C PRO A 162 0.80 21.13 10.63
N LEU A 163 0.77 20.68 9.37
CA LEU A 163 1.95 20.66 8.50
C LEU A 163 2.32 22.07 8.03
N ALA A 164 1.35 22.98 7.89
CA ALA A 164 1.62 24.38 7.56
C ALA A 164 2.39 25.06 8.70
N GLU A 165 1.97 24.82 9.95
CA GLU A 165 2.67 25.34 11.14
C GLU A 165 4.06 24.71 11.32
N ARG A 166 4.26 23.42 11.01
CA ARG A 166 5.60 22.80 11.06
C ARG A 166 6.53 23.30 9.95
N VAL A 167 6.01 23.55 8.75
CA VAL A 167 6.80 24.12 7.65
C VAL A 167 7.15 25.59 7.96
N GLU A 168 6.23 26.38 8.50
CA GLU A 168 6.51 27.73 9.00
C GLU A 168 7.51 27.73 10.17
N ALA A 169 7.34 26.84 11.15
CA ALA A 169 8.26 26.71 12.28
C ALA A 169 9.66 26.24 11.85
N SER A 170 9.76 25.42 10.79
CA SER A 170 11.07 25.02 10.22
C SER A 170 11.76 26.13 9.43
N ARG A 171 11.00 27.08 8.88
CA ARG A 171 11.52 28.29 8.20
C ARG A 171 11.94 29.39 9.18
N GLN A 172 11.54 29.30 10.44
CA GLN A 172 11.82 30.28 11.49
C GLN A 172 12.95 29.86 12.45
N ARG A 173 13.63 28.73 12.20
CA ARG A 173 14.85 28.37 12.94
C ARG A 173 16.05 29.07 12.27
N PRO A 174 16.83 29.89 13.00
CA PRO A 174 18.02 30.56 12.46
C PRO A 174 19.12 29.56 12.09
#